data_AF-A0A959XP31-F1
#
_entry.id   AF-A0A959XP31-F1
#
_cell.length_a   1.000
_cell.length_b   1.000
_cell.length_c   1.000
_cell.angle_alpha   90.00
_cell.angle_beta   90.00
_cell.angle_gamma   90.00
#
_symmetry.space_group_name_H-M   'P 1'
#
loop_
_entity.id
_entity.type
_entity.pdbx_description
1 polymer ?
#
loop_
_entity_poly.entity_id
_entity_poly.type
_entity_poly.pdbx_seq_one_letter_code
_entity_poly.pdbx_strand_id
1 'polypeptide(L)'
;MRYGLLGWLVLHAMWSTAQVASAPDEPLVPPLHGMERVDLTGDGIADLLIEGRVDRTPDPSQGLEGWYLQCVRTLPGTALLVHSTHHRSGPVEWNAGERIDTAALSAGFRYKQLMWTPADGTTELRVLKQAFGPGISKEVAIWLGTGEQREGTMVLRSTLGAQTRLASFRVIFTLPAGTVRVVPVEVIDVPHGYGAEGDPPAPAPVARDPFGGEWREVPQRKVPPGLPPEEGVDLDGDDVPDVLITGAIVHPEGDGNGAMVERGVSPGPGAAFLFVDHGNGLEWLLHLKPGDTLSPDSLARGLASGHFRWVEHGTYDHLYSVMHIPEGADARIGWQAMPEGTGAVVFRSNPYGRPLWGVFEVQALVPAGEIHVDLVMYTEMDKPIVVPSP
;
A
#
# COMPACT_ATOMS: atom_id res chain seq x y z
N MET A 1 101.11 17.09 -25.34
CA MET A 1 100.78 17.11 -26.78
C MET A 1 99.28 17.32 -26.93
N ARG A 2 98.84 18.01 -27.99
CA ARG A 2 97.51 17.97 -28.65
C ARG A 2 96.20 18.12 -27.82
N TYR A 3 95.27 18.81 -28.48
CA TYR A 3 93.81 18.94 -28.32
C TYR A 3 93.07 17.75 -27.68
N GLY A 4 91.87 17.90 -27.09
CA GLY A 4 90.98 19.06 -27.01
C GLY A 4 89.66 18.92 -27.79
N LEU A 5 88.55 19.32 -27.16
CA LEU A 5 87.17 19.49 -27.68
C LEU A 5 86.28 18.27 -28.02
N LEU A 6 85.04 18.39 -27.53
CA LEU A 6 83.70 18.07 -28.11
C LEU A 6 83.41 16.75 -28.86
N GLY A 7 82.22 16.22 -28.57
CA GLY A 7 81.60 15.07 -29.25
C GLY A 7 80.31 14.60 -28.53
N TRP A 8 79.43 15.53 -28.15
CA TRP A 8 78.15 15.81 -28.83
C TRP A 8 76.98 14.92 -28.38
N LEU A 9 75.87 15.57 -28.03
CA LEU A 9 74.67 14.96 -27.48
C LEU A 9 73.68 14.61 -28.60
N VAL A 10 73.33 13.33 -28.75
CA VAL A 10 72.14 12.90 -29.51
C VAL A 10 71.33 11.92 -28.67
N LEU A 11 70.43 12.48 -27.87
CA LEU A 11 69.32 11.73 -27.30
C LEU A 11 68.24 11.62 -28.39
N HIS A 12 67.89 10.41 -28.83
CA HIS A 12 66.75 10.16 -29.71
C HIS A 12 65.91 9.00 -29.14
N ALA A 13 64.60 9.20 -29.10
CA ALA A 13 63.69 8.37 -28.33
C ALA A 13 62.56 7.79 -29.18
N MET A 14 62.17 6.56 -28.87
CA MET A 14 60.80 6.07 -29.01
C MET A 14 60.47 5.37 -27.69
N TRP A 15 59.59 5.94 -26.86
CA TRP A 15 58.14 5.85 -26.99
C TRP A 15 57.61 4.41 -26.78
N SER A 16 57.57 4.00 -25.52
CA SER A 16 56.38 3.33 -24.98
C SER A 16 56.20 3.77 -23.52
N THR A 17 54.99 3.65 -23.00
CA THR A 17 54.60 4.22 -21.70
C THR A 17 55.20 3.46 -20.51
N ALA A 18 55.54 4.21 -19.46
CA ALA A 18 55.60 3.63 -18.13
C ALA A 18 54.18 3.24 -17.72
N GLN A 19 53.81 1.97 -17.91
CA GLN A 19 52.51 1.47 -17.48
C GLN A 19 52.51 1.36 -15.95
N VAL A 20 52.03 2.43 -15.31
CA VAL A 20 51.63 2.40 -13.90
C VAL A 20 50.53 1.35 -13.78
N ALA A 21 50.88 0.19 -13.22
CA ALA A 21 49.90 -0.83 -12.87
C ALA A 21 48.95 -0.23 -11.82
N SER A 22 47.68 -0.15 -12.18
CA SER A 22 46.67 0.64 -11.48
C SER A 22 46.44 0.16 -10.04
N ALA A 23 46.50 1.12 -9.11
CA ALA A 23 45.90 1.04 -7.79
C ALA A 23 45.29 2.42 -7.49
N PRO A 24 44.20 2.52 -6.70
CA PRO A 24 43.58 1.45 -5.92
C PRO A 24 42.56 0.61 -6.71
N ASP A 25 42.09 -0.48 -6.10
CA ASP A 25 40.72 -0.94 -6.35
C ASP A 25 39.77 0.21 -5.99
N GLU A 26 38.93 0.66 -6.93
CA GLU A 26 37.79 1.50 -6.53
C GLU A 26 36.87 0.69 -5.61
N PRO A 27 36.34 1.30 -4.52
CA PRO A 27 35.26 0.66 -3.78
C PRO A 27 34.06 0.52 -4.71
N LEU A 28 33.75 -0.73 -5.09
CA LEU A 28 32.57 -1.14 -5.89
C LEU A 28 31.20 -0.75 -5.29
N VAL A 29 31.24 -0.10 -4.12
CA VAL A 29 30.10 0.43 -3.38
C VAL A 29 30.35 1.94 -3.18
N PRO A 30 29.54 2.83 -3.78
CA PRO A 30 29.59 4.24 -3.44
C PRO A 30 29.12 4.44 -1.98
N PRO A 31 29.63 5.46 -1.27
CA PRO A 31 29.30 5.69 0.14
C PRO A 31 27.81 5.97 0.36
N LEU A 32 27.38 5.83 1.61
CA LEU A 32 26.07 6.33 2.11
C LEU A 32 25.78 7.72 1.55
N HIS A 33 24.53 7.96 1.14
CA HIS A 33 24.20 9.23 0.50
C HIS A 33 24.38 10.38 1.49
N GLY A 34 25.02 11.46 1.03
CA GLY A 34 25.06 12.70 1.79
C GLY A 34 23.65 13.25 2.04
N MET A 35 23.50 14.07 3.07
CA MET A 35 22.25 14.78 3.36
C MET A 35 21.90 15.73 2.20
N GLU A 36 20.98 15.32 1.33
CA GLU A 36 20.44 16.14 0.25
C GLU A 36 19.07 16.67 0.64
N ARG A 37 18.90 17.99 0.60
CA ARG A 37 17.63 18.67 0.86
C ARG A 37 16.91 18.91 -0.47
N VAL A 38 15.65 18.47 -0.55
CA VAL A 38 14.83 18.60 -1.76
C VAL A 38 13.67 19.55 -1.48
N ASP A 39 13.64 20.66 -2.19
CA ASP A 39 12.46 21.49 -2.42
C ASP A 39 11.64 20.81 -3.54
N LEU A 40 10.43 20.34 -3.22
CA LEU A 40 9.52 19.73 -4.19
C LEU A 40 8.36 20.65 -4.57
N THR A 41 7.99 21.57 -3.67
CA THR A 41 6.90 22.52 -3.89
C THR A 41 7.32 23.78 -4.66
N GLY A 42 8.62 23.96 -4.92
CA GLY A 42 9.18 25.09 -5.64
C GLY A 42 9.00 26.42 -4.93
N ASP A 43 9.04 26.43 -3.59
CA ASP A 43 8.86 27.64 -2.77
C ASP A 43 10.18 28.22 -2.20
N GLY A 44 11.30 27.51 -2.38
CA GLY A 44 12.62 27.87 -1.87
C GLY A 44 12.96 27.23 -0.52
N ILE A 45 12.06 26.44 0.06
CA ILE A 45 12.24 25.70 1.31
C ILE A 45 12.25 24.20 0.98
N ALA A 46 13.09 23.44 1.68
CA ALA A 46 13.14 21.99 1.48
C ALA A 46 11.98 21.30 2.19
N ASP A 47 11.23 20.49 1.44
CA ASP A 47 10.14 19.63 1.93
C ASP A 47 10.67 18.28 2.44
N LEU A 48 11.70 17.74 1.79
CA LEU A 48 12.26 16.42 2.08
C LEU A 48 13.78 16.45 2.33
N LEU A 49 14.24 15.40 3.01
CA LEU A 49 15.66 15.08 3.21
C LEU A 49 15.93 13.66 2.68
N ILE A 50 16.84 13.52 1.72
CA ILE A 50 17.48 12.24 1.40
C ILE A 50 18.69 12.11 2.33
N GLU A 51 18.78 11.01 3.08
CA GLU A 51 19.96 10.72 3.91
C GLU A 51 20.33 9.24 3.94
N GLY A 52 21.64 8.95 3.89
CA GLY A 52 22.19 7.64 4.17
C GLY A 52 22.29 7.38 5.68
N ARG A 53 21.81 6.22 6.13
CA ARG A 53 21.75 5.79 7.54
C ARG A 53 22.44 4.44 7.76
N VAL A 54 22.76 4.16 9.02
CA VAL A 54 23.25 2.85 9.49
C VAL A 54 22.27 2.29 10.50
N ASP A 55 21.60 1.20 10.17
CA ASP A 55 20.89 0.35 11.13
C ASP A 55 21.85 -0.74 11.63
N ARG A 56 21.87 -0.97 12.94
CA ARG A 56 22.71 -2.00 13.59
C ARG A 56 21.83 -3.08 14.21
N THR A 57 21.24 -3.87 13.33
CA THR A 57 20.50 -5.09 13.66
C THR A 57 21.35 -6.30 13.24
N PRO A 58 22.21 -6.85 14.14
CA PRO A 58 23.17 -7.89 13.79
C PRO A 58 22.55 -9.30 13.79
N ASP A 59 22.98 -10.14 12.85
CA ASP A 59 22.82 -11.60 12.91
C ASP A 59 24.22 -12.26 12.93
N PRO A 60 24.71 -12.65 14.12
CA PRO A 60 25.99 -13.32 14.27
C PRO A 60 26.09 -14.67 13.57
N SER A 61 24.97 -15.33 13.24
CA SER A 61 24.98 -16.62 12.54
C SER A 61 25.34 -16.49 11.06
N GLN A 62 25.05 -15.33 10.46
CA GLN A 62 25.38 -14.97 9.08
C GLN A 62 26.60 -14.04 8.99
N GLY A 63 27.14 -13.60 10.13
CA GLY A 63 28.19 -12.56 10.18
C GLY A 63 27.71 -11.20 9.68
N LEU A 64 26.41 -10.91 9.84
CA LEU A 64 25.77 -9.63 9.56
C LEU A 64 25.90 -8.71 10.78
N GLU A 65 26.38 -7.49 10.59
CA GLU A 65 26.43 -6.46 11.64
C GLU A 65 25.28 -5.45 11.53
N GLY A 66 24.70 -5.29 10.34
CA GLY A 66 23.53 -4.46 10.12
C GLY A 66 23.34 -4.06 8.65
N TRP A 67 22.64 -2.95 8.45
CA TRP A 67 22.25 -2.44 7.13
C TRP A 67 22.69 -0.99 6.94
N TYR A 68 23.29 -0.71 5.80
CA TYR A 68 23.28 0.62 5.22
C TYR A 68 21.91 0.85 4.59
N LEU A 69 21.31 2.02 4.85
CA LEU A 69 19.99 2.40 4.33
C LEU A 69 20.12 3.73 3.57
N GLN A 70 19.37 3.89 2.48
CA GLN A 70 19.08 5.21 1.91
C GLN A 70 17.60 5.53 2.21
N CYS A 71 17.36 6.60 2.95
CA CYS A 71 16.02 7.02 3.37
C CYS A 71 15.65 8.37 2.76
N VAL A 72 14.38 8.55 2.42
CA VAL A 72 13.75 9.84 2.14
C VAL A 72 12.85 10.17 3.32
N ARG A 73 12.98 11.35 3.91
CA ARG A 73 12.24 11.76 5.11
C ARG A 73 11.51 13.08 4.89
N THR A 74 10.29 13.20 5.44
CA THR A 74 9.63 14.52 5.52
C THR A 74 10.39 15.43 6.49
N LEU A 75 10.49 16.71 6.14
CA LEU A 75 10.95 17.74 7.07
C LEU A 75 9.75 18.29 7.88
N PRO A 76 9.97 18.86 9.08
CA PRO A 76 8.88 19.40 9.89
C PRO A 76 8.12 20.50 9.14
N GLY A 77 6.80 20.44 9.11
CA GLY A 77 5.95 21.27 8.24
C GLY A 77 5.53 20.58 6.93
N THR A 78 6.07 19.38 6.65
CA THR A 78 5.69 18.53 5.51
C THR A 78 5.06 17.23 6.00
N ALA A 79 3.91 16.88 5.42
CA ALA A 79 3.20 15.62 5.68
C ALA A 79 3.04 14.81 4.40
N LEU A 80 3.10 13.48 4.51
CA LEU A 80 2.83 12.57 3.40
C LEU A 80 1.35 12.16 3.42
N LEU A 81 0.77 11.94 2.25
CA LEU A 81 -0.56 11.37 2.10
C LEU A 81 -0.49 9.85 2.30
N VAL A 82 -1.23 9.31 3.27
CA VAL A 82 -1.27 7.88 3.56
C VAL A 82 -2.70 7.36 3.62
N HIS A 83 -2.88 6.08 3.32
CA HIS A 83 -4.14 5.38 3.56
C HIS A 83 -4.42 5.28 5.07
N SER A 84 -5.70 5.40 5.42
CA SER A 84 -6.22 5.47 6.80
C SER A 84 -7.13 4.27 7.13
N THR A 85 -6.97 3.15 6.42
CA THR A 85 -7.68 1.88 6.65
C THR A 85 -6.89 0.99 7.60
N HIS A 86 -7.59 0.15 8.39
CA HIS A 86 -6.95 -0.85 9.25
C HIS A 86 -6.12 -1.89 8.48
N HIS A 87 -6.43 -2.14 7.21
CA HIS A 87 -5.81 -3.18 6.38
C HIS A 87 -4.78 -2.64 5.35
N ARG A 88 -4.60 -1.32 5.22
CA ARG A 88 -3.58 -0.71 4.33
C ARG A 88 -3.02 0.56 4.95
N SER A 89 -1.91 0.44 5.67
CA SER A 89 -1.15 1.59 6.20
C SER A 89 0.08 1.85 5.33
N GLY A 90 0.07 2.91 4.53
CA GLY A 90 1.20 3.27 3.67
C GLY A 90 0.92 4.49 2.79
N PRO A 91 1.94 5.00 2.05
CA PRO A 91 1.77 6.11 1.13
C PRO A 91 0.68 5.85 0.09
N VAL A 92 -0.08 6.87 -0.28
CA VAL A 92 -1.07 6.79 -1.36
C VAL A 92 -0.35 6.86 -2.70
N GLU A 93 -0.63 5.87 -3.55
CA GLU A 93 -0.14 5.80 -4.92
C GLU A 93 -1.13 6.52 -5.85
N TRP A 94 -0.64 7.53 -6.57
CA TRP A 94 -1.37 8.27 -7.61
C TRP A 94 -0.89 7.86 -9.00
N ASN A 95 -1.81 7.81 -9.95
CA ASN A 95 -1.53 7.42 -11.33
C ASN A 95 -0.52 8.36 -12.00
N ALA A 96 0.37 7.75 -12.79
CA ALA A 96 1.61 8.34 -13.29
C ALA A 96 1.41 9.44 -14.37
N GLY A 97 0.94 10.62 -13.97
CA GLY A 97 0.69 11.76 -14.85
C GLY A 97 -0.77 12.24 -14.88
N GLU A 98 -1.64 11.62 -14.07
CA GLU A 98 -2.91 12.24 -13.70
C GLU A 98 -2.66 13.46 -12.80
N ARG A 99 -3.54 14.45 -12.91
CA ARG A 99 -3.48 15.64 -12.05
C ARG A 99 -3.95 15.31 -10.64
N ILE A 100 -3.52 16.10 -9.67
CA ILE A 100 -3.98 16.00 -8.28
C ILE A 100 -5.45 16.45 -8.22
N ASP A 101 -6.38 15.49 -8.14
CA ASP A 101 -7.81 15.77 -8.00
C ASP A 101 -8.13 16.10 -6.53
N THR A 102 -8.28 17.39 -6.25
CA THR A 102 -8.64 17.89 -4.92
C THR A 102 -10.07 17.57 -4.50
N ALA A 103 -10.98 17.22 -5.42
CA ALA A 103 -12.32 16.73 -5.07
C ALA A 103 -12.24 15.26 -4.61
N ALA A 104 -11.47 14.41 -5.33
CA ALA A 104 -11.22 13.03 -4.93
C ALA A 104 -10.45 12.95 -3.60
N LEU A 105 -9.43 13.79 -3.40
CA LEU A 105 -8.73 13.90 -2.12
C LEU A 105 -9.66 14.40 -0.99
N SER A 106 -10.46 15.44 -1.22
CA SER A 106 -11.43 15.93 -0.22
C SER A 106 -12.51 14.89 0.11
N ALA A 107 -12.93 14.06 -0.84
CA ALA A 107 -13.74 12.87 -0.56
C ALA A 107 -12.96 11.90 0.36
N GLY A 108 -11.74 11.53 -0.01
CA GLY A 108 -10.90 10.62 0.76
C GLY A 108 -10.67 11.07 2.22
N PHE A 109 -10.45 12.36 2.48
CA PHE A 109 -10.37 12.89 3.85
C PHE A 109 -11.73 12.89 4.56
N ARG A 110 -12.79 13.36 3.89
CA ARG A 110 -14.16 13.40 4.43
C ARG A 110 -14.64 12.02 4.87
N TYR A 111 -14.22 10.97 4.17
CA TYR A 111 -14.55 9.58 4.46
C TYR A 111 -13.44 8.84 5.20
N LYS A 112 -12.45 9.53 5.81
CA LYS A 112 -11.28 8.96 6.53
C LYS A 112 -10.61 7.75 5.84
N GLN A 113 -10.60 7.81 4.53
CA GLN A 113 -9.98 6.84 3.61
C GLN A 113 -8.49 7.16 3.45
N LEU A 114 -8.19 8.46 3.50
CA LEU A 114 -6.87 9.06 3.44
C LEU A 114 -6.65 9.92 4.68
N MET A 115 -5.41 10.04 5.13
CA MET A 115 -4.99 11.00 6.15
C MET A 115 -3.61 11.59 5.80
N TRP A 116 -3.28 12.72 6.41
CA TRP A 116 -1.91 13.22 6.43
C TRP A 116 -1.14 12.57 7.58
N THR A 117 0.12 12.21 7.36
CA THR A 117 1.03 11.90 8.47
C THR A 117 1.20 13.13 9.39
N PRO A 118 1.55 12.96 10.68
CA PRO A 118 1.84 14.09 11.56
C PRO A 118 2.93 14.98 10.97
N ALA A 119 2.66 16.28 10.82
CA ALA A 119 3.58 17.23 10.18
C ALA A 119 4.69 17.74 11.12
N ASP A 120 4.55 17.48 12.42
CA ASP A 120 5.57 17.58 13.47
C ASP A 120 6.39 16.28 13.60
N GLY A 121 5.84 15.16 13.13
CA GLY A 121 6.56 13.90 12.94
C GLY A 121 7.50 13.93 11.74
N THR A 122 8.50 13.06 11.75
CA THR A 122 9.30 12.76 10.54
C THR A 122 8.90 11.40 10.01
N THR A 123 8.17 11.38 8.90
CA THR A 123 7.86 10.16 8.16
C THR A 123 9.14 9.70 7.46
N GLU A 124 9.54 8.44 7.65
CA GLU A 124 10.72 7.85 6.99
C GLU A 124 10.26 6.84 5.94
N LEU A 125 10.73 7.05 4.71
CA LEU A 125 10.54 6.18 3.57
C LEU A 125 11.90 5.53 3.27
N ARG A 126 12.10 4.27 3.65
CA ARG A 126 13.36 3.57 3.36
C ARG A 126 13.30 3.09 1.93
N VAL A 127 14.22 3.55 1.09
CA VAL A 127 14.20 3.28 -0.36
C VAL A 127 15.10 2.11 -0.71
N LEU A 128 16.34 2.15 -0.23
CA LEU A 128 17.36 1.13 -0.50
C LEU A 128 17.98 0.60 0.80
N LYS A 129 18.39 -0.67 0.78
CA LYS A 129 19.14 -1.35 1.84
C LYS A 129 20.34 -2.12 1.28
N GLN A 130 21.42 -2.21 2.04
CA GLN A 130 22.63 -2.96 1.71
C GLN A 130 23.20 -3.58 3.00
N ALA A 131 23.47 -4.88 2.98
CA ALA A 131 24.01 -5.60 4.14
C ALA A 131 25.50 -5.26 4.37
N PHE A 132 25.93 -5.20 5.64
CA PHE A 132 27.35 -5.14 6.00
C PHE A 132 27.68 -6.04 7.20
N GLY A 133 28.92 -6.52 7.25
CA GLY A 133 29.45 -7.38 8.32
C GLY A 133 30.52 -8.35 7.78
N PRO A 134 31.30 -9.00 8.65
CA PRO A 134 32.43 -9.85 8.26
C PRO A 134 32.03 -11.14 7.52
N GLY A 135 30.74 -11.54 7.56
CA GLY A 135 30.21 -12.67 6.78
C GLY A 135 29.63 -12.29 5.42
N ILE A 136 29.48 -11.00 5.11
CA ILE A 136 28.85 -10.53 3.87
C ILE A 136 29.90 -10.47 2.75
N SER A 137 29.68 -11.23 1.67
CA SER A 137 30.59 -11.25 0.52
C SER A 137 30.40 -10.02 -0.39
N LYS A 138 31.38 -9.71 -1.25
CA LYS A 138 31.33 -8.55 -2.16
C LYS A 138 30.16 -8.61 -3.15
N GLU A 139 29.70 -9.81 -3.47
CA GLU A 139 28.58 -10.08 -4.38
C GLU A 139 27.21 -9.85 -3.70
N VAL A 140 27.16 -9.98 -2.37
CA VAL A 140 25.95 -9.77 -1.54
C VAL A 140 25.89 -8.34 -0.97
N ALA A 141 27.05 -7.68 -0.80
CA ALA A 141 27.18 -6.28 -0.41
C ALA A 141 26.79 -5.29 -1.53
N ILE A 142 25.60 -5.48 -2.12
CA ILE A 142 25.01 -4.60 -3.14
C ILE A 142 23.80 -3.85 -2.58
N TRP A 143 23.45 -2.73 -3.21
CA TRP A 143 22.20 -2.03 -2.92
C TRP A 143 21.00 -2.78 -3.50
N LEU A 144 19.96 -2.94 -2.67
CA LEU A 144 18.69 -3.59 -2.97
C LEU A 144 17.54 -2.65 -2.63
N GLY A 145 16.41 -2.76 -3.34
CA GLY A 145 15.17 -2.13 -2.91
C GLY A 145 14.71 -2.65 -1.54
N THR A 146 14.08 -1.81 -0.73
CA THR A 146 13.57 -2.23 0.58
C THR A 146 12.32 -3.11 0.49
N GLY A 147 11.44 -2.85 -0.47
CA GLY A 147 10.05 -3.32 -0.53
C GLY A 147 9.07 -2.27 0.01
N GLU A 148 9.48 -1.46 0.99
CA GLU A 148 8.67 -0.42 1.65
C GLU A 148 8.24 0.72 0.71
N GLN A 149 8.73 0.76 -0.53
CA GLN A 149 8.39 1.74 -1.57
C GLN A 149 7.97 1.03 -2.85
N ARG A 150 6.67 1.11 -3.19
CA ARG A 150 6.11 0.62 -4.46
C ARG A 150 6.37 1.64 -5.58
N GLU A 151 6.38 1.21 -6.85
CA GLU A 151 6.67 2.06 -8.02
C GLU A 151 5.50 2.99 -8.38
N GLY A 152 5.21 3.99 -7.53
CA GLY A 152 4.08 4.91 -7.67
C GLY A 152 4.45 6.40 -7.66
N THR A 153 3.46 7.26 -7.87
CA THR A 153 3.57 8.71 -7.60
C THR A 153 2.95 8.99 -6.24
N MET A 154 3.74 9.42 -5.26
CA MET A 154 3.26 9.81 -3.93
C MET A 154 2.79 11.27 -3.91
N VAL A 155 2.01 11.65 -2.91
CA VAL A 155 1.58 13.04 -2.67
C VAL A 155 2.02 13.51 -1.28
N LEU A 156 2.60 14.71 -1.20
CA LEU A 156 2.86 15.42 0.05
C LEU A 156 2.01 16.69 0.15
N ARG A 157 1.81 17.16 1.38
CA ARG A 157 1.35 18.51 1.71
C ARG A 157 2.46 19.24 2.46
N SER A 158 2.80 20.44 2.00
CA SER A 158 3.72 21.34 2.71
C SER A 158 2.98 22.58 3.23
N THR A 159 3.31 22.99 4.45
CA THR A 159 2.87 24.26 5.06
C THR A 159 4.06 25.15 5.42
N LEU A 160 5.19 24.99 4.72
CA LEU A 160 6.44 25.70 4.99
C LEU A 160 6.47 27.11 4.37
N GLY A 161 6.01 27.26 3.13
CA GLY A 161 5.92 28.53 2.44
C GLY A 161 4.70 29.40 2.79
N ALA A 162 4.54 30.49 2.05
CA ALA A 162 3.44 31.45 2.23
C ALA A 162 2.06 30.94 1.75
N GLN A 163 2.00 29.74 1.17
CA GLN A 163 0.78 29.03 0.77
C GLN A 163 0.92 27.57 1.20
N THR A 164 -0.20 26.90 1.50
CA THR A 164 -0.19 25.43 1.62
C THR A 164 -0.15 24.84 0.21
N ARG A 165 0.76 23.90 -0.04
CA ARG A 165 0.94 23.27 -1.34
C ARG A 165 0.76 21.76 -1.25
N LEU A 166 0.18 21.17 -2.28
CA LEU A 166 0.30 19.75 -2.56
C LEU A 166 1.33 19.56 -3.67
N ALA A 167 2.25 18.62 -3.49
CA ALA A 167 3.16 18.19 -4.54
C ALA A 167 3.06 16.68 -4.73
N SER A 168 2.83 16.24 -5.97
CA SER A 168 2.96 14.84 -6.36
C SER A 168 4.39 14.60 -6.84
N PHE A 169 4.98 13.46 -6.47
CA PHE A 169 6.40 13.18 -6.71
C PHE A 169 6.68 11.69 -6.86
N ARG A 170 7.82 11.34 -7.45
CA ARG A 170 8.33 9.96 -7.51
C ARG A 170 9.69 9.87 -6.86
N VAL A 171 9.93 8.75 -6.18
CA VAL A 171 11.28 8.34 -5.76
C VAL A 171 11.83 7.43 -6.84
N ILE A 172 12.93 7.84 -7.47
CA ILE A 172 13.62 7.08 -8.51
C ILE A 172 14.97 6.65 -7.94
N PHE A 173 15.27 5.35 -7.97
CA PHE A 173 16.56 4.82 -7.55
C PHE A 173 17.29 4.12 -8.71
N THR A 174 18.58 3.87 -8.57
CA THR A 174 19.36 3.14 -9.60
C THR A 174 20.28 2.11 -8.95
N LEU A 175 20.09 0.84 -9.33
CA LEU A 175 20.92 -0.28 -8.91
C LEU A 175 22.00 -0.59 -9.96
N PRO A 176 23.19 -1.09 -9.57
CA PRO A 176 23.66 -1.31 -8.19
C PRO A 176 24.18 -0.02 -7.52
N ALA A 177 24.12 1.13 -8.20
CA ALA A 177 24.77 2.38 -7.81
C ALA A 177 24.26 3.03 -6.51
N GLY A 178 23.19 2.53 -5.89
CA GLY A 178 22.72 3.01 -4.57
C GLY A 178 22.20 4.44 -4.55
N THR A 179 22.00 5.06 -5.71
CA THR A 179 21.52 6.43 -5.83
C THR A 179 20.01 6.48 -5.64
N VAL A 180 19.56 7.51 -4.94
CA VAL A 180 18.14 7.86 -4.76
C VAL A 180 17.96 9.29 -5.24
N ARG A 181 16.87 9.55 -5.97
CA ARG A 181 16.45 10.87 -6.43
C ARG A 181 14.98 11.03 -6.18
N VAL A 182 14.56 12.25 -5.86
CA VAL A 182 13.14 12.59 -5.77
C VAL A 182 12.80 13.58 -6.88
N VAL A 183 11.74 13.32 -7.62
CA VAL A 183 11.35 14.09 -8.82
C VAL A 183 9.90 14.56 -8.67
N PRO A 184 9.62 15.88 -8.68
CA PRO A 184 8.26 16.39 -8.66
C PRO A 184 7.55 16.11 -10.00
N VAL A 185 6.23 15.92 -9.95
CA VAL A 185 5.36 15.60 -11.08
C VAL A 185 4.35 16.72 -11.32
N GLU A 186 3.58 17.11 -10.29
CA GLU A 186 2.74 18.30 -10.27
C GLU A 186 2.82 19.00 -8.91
N VAL A 187 2.70 20.33 -8.89
CA VAL A 187 2.50 21.12 -7.66
C VAL A 187 1.26 22.00 -7.83
N ILE A 188 0.40 22.05 -6.81
CA ILE A 188 -0.75 22.93 -6.75
C ILE A 188 -0.82 23.67 -5.40
N ASP A 189 -1.23 24.93 -5.42
CA ASP A 189 -1.60 25.68 -4.21
C ASP A 189 -3.01 25.24 -3.75
N VAL A 190 -3.19 25.07 -2.43
CA VAL A 190 -4.48 24.69 -1.80
C VAL A 190 -4.76 25.56 -0.58
N PRO A 191 -6.03 25.65 -0.11
CA PRO A 191 -6.37 26.43 1.09
C PRO A 191 -5.55 26.01 2.32
N HIS A 192 -5.20 26.99 3.16
CA HIS A 192 -4.45 26.71 4.39
C HIS A 192 -5.21 25.76 5.31
N GLY A 193 -4.59 24.62 5.63
CA GLY A 193 -5.20 23.56 6.45
C GLY A 193 -5.90 22.45 5.65
N TYR A 194 -5.88 22.49 4.31
CA TYR A 194 -6.52 21.49 3.43
C TYR A 194 -6.29 20.04 3.89
N GLY A 195 -7.39 19.30 4.10
CA GLY A 195 -7.39 17.91 4.57
C GLY A 195 -6.99 17.71 6.04
N ALA A 196 -6.97 18.76 6.86
CA ALA A 196 -6.90 18.59 8.32
C ALA A 196 -8.14 17.86 8.85
N GLU A 197 -7.99 17.11 9.94
CA GLU A 197 -9.14 16.46 10.58
C GLU A 197 -10.07 17.52 11.19
N GLY A 198 -11.27 17.65 10.61
CA GLY A 198 -12.28 18.61 11.08
C GLY A 198 -12.42 19.90 10.28
N ASP A 199 -12.28 19.85 8.95
CA ASP A 199 -12.95 20.85 8.07
C ASP A 199 -14.43 20.97 8.52
N PRO A 200 -14.90 22.15 8.96
CA PRO A 200 -16.07 22.21 9.83
C PRO A 200 -17.37 21.90 9.08
N PRO A 201 -18.23 21.00 9.61
CA PRO A 201 -19.59 20.88 9.12
C PRO A 201 -20.36 22.19 9.35
N ALA A 202 -21.39 22.45 8.55
CA ALA A 202 -22.26 23.60 8.74
C ALA A 202 -22.80 23.64 10.20
N PRO A 203 -22.81 24.82 10.85
CA PRO A 203 -22.95 24.90 12.31
C PRO A 203 -24.29 24.33 12.79
N ALA A 204 -24.21 23.35 13.68
CA ALA A 204 -25.37 22.67 14.24
C ALA A 204 -26.12 23.54 15.27
N PRO A 205 -27.45 23.36 15.44
CA PRO A 205 -28.21 23.98 16.52
C PRO A 205 -27.81 23.45 17.91
N VAL A 206 -28.22 24.16 18.95
CA VAL A 206 -27.59 24.14 20.28
C VAL A 206 -27.90 22.89 21.13
N ALA A 207 -26.85 22.41 21.81
CA ALA A 207 -26.75 21.37 22.87
C ALA A 207 -27.66 21.62 24.11
N ARG A 208 -27.84 20.77 25.15
CA ARG A 208 -27.49 19.37 25.60
C ARG A 208 -28.44 19.12 26.84
N ASP A 209 -28.50 18.06 27.67
CA ASP A 209 -28.15 16.62 27.73
C ASP A 209 -28.59 16.11 29.14
N PRO A 210 -29.24 14.92 29.30
CA PRO A 210 -29.62 14.43 30.61
C PRO A 210 -28.82 13.23 31.19
N PHE A 211 -28.11 12.40 30.41
CA PHE A 211 -27.58 11.11 30.91
C PHE A 211 -26.22 10.70 30.31
N GLY A 212 -25.15 11.30 30.82
CA GLY A 212 -23.78 11.00 30.40
C GLY A 212 -23.14 9.77 31.08
N GLY A 213 -22.34 9.04 30.30
CA GLY A 213 -21.34 8.08 30.76
C GLY A 213 -20.34 7.86 29.62
N GLU A 214 -19.05 8.07 29.85
CA GLU A 214 -18.04 8.12 28.77
C GLU A 214 -17.67 6.73 28.22
N TRP A 215 -18.52 6.20 27.34
CA TRP A 215 -18.03 5.38 26.24
C TRP A 215 -17.36 6.31 25.22
N ARG A 216 -16.08 6.08 24.94
CA ARG A 216 -15.47 6.64 23.72
C ARG A 216 -15.98 5.85 22.53
N GLU A 217 -17.05 6.33 21.91
CA GLU A 217 -17.37 5.93 20.54
C GLU A 217 -16.13 6.23 19.67
N VAL A 218 -15.53 5.19 19.10
CA VAL A 218 -14.59 5.36 18.00
C VAL A 218 -15.43 5.93 16.85
N PRO A 219 -15.13 7.14 16.34
CA PRO A 219 -16.06 7.87 15.49
C PRO A 219 -16.19 7.20 14.11
N GLN A 220 -17.24 6.37 13.98
CA GLN A 220 -17.58 5.56 12.81
C GLN A 220 -17.46 6.35 11.50
N ARG A 221 -16.81 5.71 10.54
CA ARG A 221 -16.34 6.29 9.30
C ARG A 221 -17.44 6.14 8.23
N LYS A 222 -18.44 7.02 8.28
CA LYS A 222 -19.59 6.92 7.36
C LYS A 222 -19.17 7.04 5.88
N VAL A 223 -19.26 5.92 5.17
CA VAL A 223 -19.07 5.77 3.72
C VAL A 223 -20.28 6.37 2.99
N PRO A 224 -20.08 7.16 1.92
CA PRO A 224 -21.17 7.91 1.28
C PRO A 224 -22.09 7.04 0.44
N PRO A 225 -23.30 7.53 0.11
CA PRO A 225 -24.06 7.04 -1.04
C PRO A 225 -23.32 7.37 -2.36
N GLY A 226 -23.17 6.38 -3.23
CA GLY A 226 -22.39 6.47 -4.48
C GLY A 226 -21.44 5.27 -4.61
N LEU A 227 -20.96 4.99 -5.83
CA LEU A 227 -20.05 3.87 -6.08
C LEU A 227 -18.79 4.02 -5.19
N PRO A 228 -18.55 3.10 -4.24
CA PRO A 228 -17.45 3.22 -3.31
C PRO A 228 -16.12 2.92 -4.03
N PRO A 229 -15.01 3.61 -3.68
CA PRO A 229 -13.71 3.23 -4.21
C PRO A 229 -13.31 1.85 -3.67
N GLU A 230 -12.50 1.15 -4.46
CA GLU A 230 -11.99 -0.17 -4.12
C GLU A 230 -10.97 -0.10 -2.98
N GLU A 231 -11.20 -0.89 -1.93
CA GLU A 231 -10.30 -1.01 -0.78
C GLU A 231 -9.76 -2.44 -0.70
N GLY A 232 -8.49 -2.63 -1.03
CA GLY A 232 -7.81 -3.92 -0.91
C GLY A 232 -7.51 -4.31 0.54
N VAL A 233 -7.70 -5.59 0.86
CA VAL A 233 -7.33 -6.26 2.10
C VAL A 233 -6.41 -7.43 1.76
N ASP A 234 -5.20 -7.39 2.30
CA ASP A 234 -4.24 -8.50 2.37
C ASP A 234 -4.61 -9.38 3.59
N LEU A 235 -4.72 -10.70 3.41
CA LEU A 235 -5.09 -11.66 4.45
C LEU A 235 -3.95 -12.58 4.88
N ASP A 236 -2.94 -12.82 4.04
CA ASP A 236 -1.84 -13.74 4.37
C ASP A 236 -0.46 -13.08 4.59
N GLY A 237 -0.33 -11.80 4.24
CA GLY A 237 0.79 -10.92 4.53
C GLY A 237 1.83 -10.80 3.42
N ASP A 238 1.45 -11.04 2.15
CA ASP A 238 2.37 -11.05 1.01
C ASP A 238 2.54 -9.69 0.28
N ASP A 239 1.85 -8.65 0.74
CA ASP A 239 1.69 -7.30 0.15
C ASP A 239 0.70 -7.20 -1.04
N VAL A 240 0.05 -8.29 -1.47
CA VAL A 240 -1.03 -8.30 -2.48
C VAL A 240 -2.43 -8.43 -1.83
N PRO A 241 -3.44 -7.65 -2.25
CA PRO A 241 -4.80 -7.83 -1.73
C PRO A 241 -5.44 -9.15 -2.18
N ASP A 242 -5.80 -10.00 -1.22
CA ASP A 242 -6.63 -11.20 -1.43
C ASP A 242 -8.11 -10.87 -1.64
N VAL A 243 -8.57 -9.77 -1.02
CA VAL A 243 -9.97 -9.34 -1.01
C VAL A 243 -10.06 -7.88 -1.43
N LEU A 244 -10.99 -7.58 -2.34
CA LEU A 244 -11.31 -6.24 -2.77
C LEU A 244 -12.69 -5.86 -2.23
N ILE A 245 -12.73 -4.94 -1.28
CA ILE A 245 -13.97 -4.32 -0.80
C ILE A 245 -14.38 -3.27 -1.84
N THR A 246 -15.44 -3.55 -2.60
CA THR A 246 -15.82 -2.76 -3.78
C THR A 246 -17.34 -2.64 -3.89
N GLY A 247 -17.86 -2.09 -4.98
CA GLY A 247 -19.30 -1.94 -5.18
C GLY A 247 -19.71 -1.94 -6.64
N ALA A 248 -21.02 -1.98 -6.87
CA ALA A 248 -21.64 -1.98 -8.19
C ALA A 248 -22.90 -1.12 -8.21
N ILE A 249 -23.31 -0.67 -9.40
CA ILE A 249 -24.64 -0.11 -9.64
C ILE A 249 -25.50 -1.23 -10.23
N VAL A 250 -26.56 -1.59 -9.51
CA VAL A 250 -27.48 -2.68 -9.87
C VAL A 250 -28.84 -2.10 -10.22
N HIS A 251 -29.42 -2.57 -11.33
CA HIS A 251 -30.76 -2.19 -11.77
C HIS A 251 -31.73 -3.34 -11.45
N PRO A 252 -32.54 -3.26 -10.38
CA PRO A 252 -33.47 -4.32 -10.02
C PRO A 252 -34.57 -4.51 -11.09
N GLU A 253 -34.79 -5.74 -11.52
CA GLU A 253 -35.71 -6.06 -12.64
C GLU A 253 -37.19 -6.02 -12.23
N GLY A 254 -37.82 -4.86 -12.40
CA GLY A 254 -39.28 -4.72 -12.50
C GLY A 254 -39.97 -3.97 -11.36
N ASP A 255 -39.25 -3.63 -10.29
CA ASP A 255 -39.78 -3.00 -9.08
C ASP A 255 -40.35 -1.58 -9.27
N GLY A 256 -39.82 -0.84 -10.25
CA GLY A 256 -40.01 0.62 -10.35
C GLY A 256 -39.21 1.42 -9.30
N ASN A 257 -38.46 0.75 -8.43
CA ASN A 257 -37.36 1.35 -7.68
C ASN A 257 -36.27 1.85 -8.64
N GLY A 258 -35.52 2.87 -8.23
CA GLY A 258 -34.35 3.33 -8.97
C GLY A 258 -33.20 2.31 -8.92
N ALA A 259 -32.08 2.64 -9.58
CA ALA A 259 -30.86 1.87 -9.41
C ALA A 259 -30.42 1.86 -7.93
N MET A 260 -29.78 0.77 -7.53
CA MET A 260 -29.19 0.59 -6.21
C MET A 260 -27.67 0.62 -6.36
N VAL A 261 -26.97 1.24 -5.40
CA VAL A 261 -25.55 0.99 -5.20
C VAL A 261 -25.41 -0.12 -4.17
N GLU A 262 -24.76 -1.21 -4.55
CA GLU A 262 -24.40 -2.30 -3.66
C GLU A 262 -22.92 -2.18 -3.28
N ARG A 263 -22.59 -2.55 -2.04
CA ARG A 263 -21.22 -2.67 -1.54
C ARG A 263 -21.00 -4.08 -1.00
N GLY A 264 -19.85 -4.65 -1.33
CA GLY A 264 -19.54 -6.04 -1.10
C GLY A 264 -18.04 -6.33 -1.10
N VAL A 265 -17.71 -7.61 -1.17
CA VAL A 265 -16.34 -8.08 -1.39
C VAL A 265 -16.24 -8.92 -2.67
N SER A 266 -15.07 -8.92 -3.29
CA SER A 266 -14.74 -9.75 -4.45
C SER A 266 -13.29 -10.25 -4.34
N PRO A 267 -12.88 -11.31 -5.06
CA PRO A 267 -11.51 -11.81 -5.02
C PRO A 267 -10.53 -10.78 -5.59
N GLY A 268 -9.38 -10.63 -4.92
CA GLY A 268 -8.26 -9.84 -5.41
C GLY A 268 -7.31 -10.61 -6.35
N PRO A 269 -6.35 -9.92 -6.99
CA PRO A 269 -5.53 -10.50 -8.06
C PRO A 269 -4.68 -11.69 -7.59
N GLY A 270 -5.03 -12.90 -8.04
CA GLY A 270 -4.37 -14.16 -7.66
C GLY A 270 -5.11 -14.97 -6.60
N ALA A 271 -6.06 -14.35 -5.90
CA ALA A 271 -6.97 -15.01 -4.98
C ALA A 271 -8.25 -15.51 -5.68
N ALA A 272 -8.97 -16.42 -5.02
CA ALA A 272 -10.28 -16.89 -5.46
C ALA A 272 -11.19 -17.24 -4.28
N PHE A 273 -12.49 -16.98 -4.40
CA PHE A 273 -13.50 -17.41 -3.42
C PHE A 273 -14.13 -18.73 -3.86
N LEU A 274 -14.54 -19.55 -2.89
CA LEU A 274 -15.20 -20.82 -3.15
C LEU A 274 -16.73 -20.63 -3.18
N PHE A 275 -17.32 -20.89 -4.35
CA PHE A 275 -18.76 -20.92 -4.56
C PHE A 275 -19.29 -22.36 -4.53
N VAL A 276 -20.58 -22.50 -4.23
CA VAL A 276 -21.35 -23.74 -4.19
C VAL A 276 -22.59 -23.65 -5.09
N ASP A 277 -22.81 -24.64 -5.95
CA ASP A 277 -24.06 -24.80 -6.71
C ASP A 277 -25.11 -25.55 -5.88
N HIS A 278 -26.28 -24.93 -5.73
CA HIS A 278 -27.43 -25.51 -5.03
C HIS A 278 -28.34 -26.37 -5.94
N GLY A 279 -27.94 -26.63 -7.18
CA GLY A 279 -28.64 -27.51 -8.13
C GLY A 279 -29.79 -26.83 -8.88
N ASN A 280 -29.90 -25.51 -8.76
CA ASN A 280 -30.86 -24.66 -9.47
C ASN A 280 -30.17 -23.68 -10.45
N GLY A 281 -28.85 -23.74 -10.59
CA GLY A 281 -28.07 -22.82 -11.42
C GLY A 281 -27.77 -21.47 -10.75
N LEU A 282 -28.05 -21.33 -9.45
CA LEU A 282 -27.58 -20.20 -8.65
C LEU A 282 -26.35 -20.65 -7.84
N GLU A 283 -25.21 -20.02 -8.13
CA GLU A 283 -23.97 -20.21 -7.37
C GLU A 283 -23.92 -19.22 -6.20
N TRP A 284 -23.60 -19.69 -5.00
CA TRP A 284 -23.52 -18.87 -3.77
C TRP A 284 -22.14 -19.02 -3.12
N LEU A 285 -21.71 -18.05 -2.31
CA LEU A 285 -20.48 -18.21 -1.51
C LEU A 285 -20.62 -19.36 -0.52
N LEU A 286 -19.56 -20.17 -0.35
CA LEU A 286 -19.50 -21.17 0.70
C LEU A 286 -19.11 -20.51 2.03
N HIS A 287 -20.12 -20.30 2.89
CA HIS A 287 -19.93 -19.91 4.29
C HIS A 287 -19.79 -21.15 5.17
N LEU A 288 -18.70 -21.24 5.93
CA LEU A 288 -18.50 -22.23 6.98
C LEU A 288 -18.83 -21.62 8.35
N LYS A 289 -19.52 -22.37 9.20
CA LYS A 289 -19.94 -21.93 10.55
C LYS A 289 -18.93 -22.37 11.61
N PRO A 290 -18.91 -21.75 12.81
CA PRO A 290 -18.07 -22.21 13.92
C PRO A 290 -18.24 -23.71 14.19
N GLY A 291 -17.12 -24.46 14.11
CA GLY A 291 -17.10 -25.92 14.22
C GLY A 291 -17.19 -26.70 12.89
N ASP A 292 -17.52 -26.06 11.77
CA ASP A 292 -17.50 -26.72 10.45
C ASP A 292 -16.06 -27.05 10.02
N THR A 293 -15.92 -28.13 9.25
CA THR A 293 -14.64 -28.63 8.75
C THR A 293 -14.71 -28.88 7.25
N LEU A 294 -13.85 -28.23 6.47
CA LEU A 294 -13.69 -28.48 5.05
C LEU A 294 -12.33 -29.16 4.82
N SER A 295 -12.35 -30.45 4.49
CA SER A 295 -11.15 -31.22 4.18
C SER A 295 -10.78 -31.10 2.69
N PRO A 296 -9.48 -31.19 2.32
CA PRO A 296 -9.04 -31.16 0.92
C PRO A 296 -9.73 -32.26 0.09
N ASP A 297 -9.96 -33.40 0.74
CA ASP A 297 -10.65 -34.58 0.21
C ASP A 297 -12.11 -34.28 -0.19
N SER A 298 -12.83 -33.47 0.60
CA SER A 298 -14.20 -33.05 0.30
C SER A 298 -14.26 -31.87 -0.67
N LEU A 299 -13.29 -30.93 -0.61
CA LEU A 299 -13.10 -29.91 -1.63
C LEU A 299 -12.89 -30.57 -3.01
N ALA A 300 -11.94 -31.49 -3.12
CA ALA A 300 -11.61 -32.18 -4.37
C ALA A 300 -12.79 -32.94 -4.96
N ARG A 301 -13.60 -33.61 -4.11
CA ARG A 301 -14.86 -34.24 -4.54
C ARG A 301 -15.87 -33.24 -5.06
N GLY A 302 -16.11 -32.14 -4.35
CA GLY A 302 -17.09 -31.12 -4.75
C GLY A 302 -16.69 -30.38 -6.03
N LEU A 303 -15.40 -30.07 -6.20
CA LEU A 303 -14.86 -29.53 -7.46
C LEU A 303 -15.02 -30.54 -8.61
N ALA A 304 -14.68 -31.82 -8.39
CA ALA A 304 -14.78 -32.86 -9.41
C ALA A 304 -16.23 -33.20 -9.80
N SER A 305 -17.21 -32.93 -8.92
CA SER A 305 -18.64 -33.08 -9.22
C SER A 305 -19.31 -31.80 -9.74
N GLY A 306 -18.58 -30.69 -9.84
CA GLY A 306 -19.15 -29.38 -10.19
C GLY A 306 -20.05 -28.76 -9.10
N HIS A 307 -20.08 -29.32 -7.89
CA HIS A 307 -20.84 -28.77 -6.77
C HIS A 307 -20.12 -27.58 -6.10
N PHE A 308 -18.78 -27.56 -6.18
CA PHE A 308 -17.98 -26.39 -5.82
C PHE A 308 -17.29 -25.81 -7.04
N ARG A 309 -17.04 -24.49 -7.01
CA ARG A 309 -16.33 -23.74 -8.05
C ARG A 309 -15.45 -22.66 -7.42
N TRP A 310 -14.22 -22.52 -7.90
CA TRP A 310 -13.39 -21.36 -7.58
C TRP A 310 -13.75 -20.21 -8.53
N VAL A 311 -13.99 -19.03 -7.98
CA VAL A 311 -14.24 -17.79 -8.72
C VAL A 311 -13.06 -16.85 -8.50
N GLU A 312 -12.36 -16.50 -9.59
CA GLU A 312 -11.14 -15.71 -9.61
C GLU A 312 -11.40 -14.24 -9.96
N HIS A 313 -10.50 -13.36 -9.55
CA HIS A 313 -10.53 -11.94 -9.92
C HIS A 313 -10.65 -11.73 -11.45
N GLY A 314 -11.44 -10.75 -11.87
CA GLY A 314 -11.70 -10.47 -13.29
C GLY A 314 -12.67 -11.46 -13.98
N THR A 315 -13.15 -12.49 -13.28
CA THR A 315 -14.35 -13.22 -13.70
C THR A 315 -15.56 -12.30 -13.44
N TYR A 316 -16.02 -11.64 -14.50
CA TYR A 316 -17.06 -10.60 -14.44
C TYR A 316 -18.29 -11.03 -13.61
N ASP A 317 -18.90 -10.04 -12.95
CA ASP A 317 -20.19 -10.06 -12.24
C ASP A 317 -20.26 -10.71 -10.84
N HIS A 318 -19.15 -11.21 -10.28
CA HIS A 318 -19.13 -11.84 -8.95
C HIS A 318 -18.77 -10.88 -7.78
N LEU A 319 -19.63 -9.88 -7.53
CA LEU A 319 -19.63 -9.12 -6.28
C LEU A 319 -20.44 -9.87 -5.21
N TYR A 320 -19.85 -10.19 -4.05
CA TYR A 320 -20.62 -10.63 -2.88
C TYR A 320 -21.10 -9.40 -2.11
N SER A 321 -22.27 -8.88 -2.50
CA SER A 321 -22.91 -7.72 -1.90
C SER A 321 -23.42 -8.01 -0.49
N VAL A 322 -23.00 -7.20 0.49
CA VAL A 322 -23.41 -7.32 1.90
C VAL A 322 -24.29 -6.17 2.38
N MET A 323 -24.38 -5.07 1.61
CA MET A 323 -25.27 -3.96 1.89
C MET A 323 -25.56 -3.10 0.66
N HIS A 324 -26.72 -2.45 0.65
CA HIS A 324 -27.21 -1.62 -0.44
C HIS A 324 -27.63 -0.22 0.03
N ILE A 325 -27.73 0.72 -0.91
CA ILE A 325 -28.31 2.04 -0.74
C ILE A 325 -28.86 2.53 -2.10
N PRO A 326 -29.97 3.29 -2.17
CA PRO A 326 -30.46 3.82 -3.45
C PRO A 326 -29.44 4.74 -4.13
N GLU A 327 -29.33 4.67 -5.45
CA GLU A 327 -28.51 5.60 -6.24
C GLU A 327 -28.96 7.06 -6.01
N GLY A 328 -28.01 7.97 -5.82
CA GLY A 328 -28.29 9.38 -5.59
C GLY A 328 -28.94 9.70 -4.23
N ALA A 329 -28.99 8.76 -3.28
CA ALA A 329 -29.51 9.00 -1.94
C ALA A 329 -28.77 10.14 -1.20
N ASP A 330 -29.50 10.92 -0.39
CA ASP A 330 -28.90 11.86 0.57
C ASP A 330 -28.15 11.07 1.66
N ALA A 331 -27.02 11.59 2.16
CA ALA A 331 -26.23 11.00 3.24
C ALA A 331 -26.98 10.90 4.59
N ARG A 332 -28.23 11.37 4.67
CA ARG A 332 -29.19 11.02 5.74
C ARG A 332 -29.69 9.58 5.66
N ILE A 333 -29.84 9.04 4.46
CA ILE A 333 -30.12 7.63 4.24
C ILE A 333 -28.86 6.85 4.66
N GLY A 334 -29.06 5.74 5.38
CA GLY A 334 -28.01 4.82 5.78
C GLY A 334 -27.86 3.70 4.77
N TRP A 335 -26.68 3.08 4.74
CA TRP A 335 -26.53 1.76 4.13
C TRP A 335 -27.43 0.77 4.87
N GLN A 336 -28.04 -0.15 4.12
CA GLN A 336 -28.93 -1.19 4.63
C GLN A 336 -28.28 -2.55 4.38
N ALA A 337 -28.22 -3.40 5.40
CA ALA A 337 -27.60 -4.72 5.24
C ALA A 337 -28.44 -5.58 4.30
N MET A 338 -27.78 -6.24 3.35
CA MET A 338 -28.42 -7.23 2.49
C MET A 338 -28.59 -8.53 3.29
N PRO A 339 -29.76 -9.19 3.21
CA PRO A 339 -29.97 -10.43 3.90
C PRO A 339 -29.41 -11.60 3.09
N GLU A 340 -28.15 -12.01 3.32
CA GLU A 340 -27.73 -13.43 3.42
C GLU A 340 -26.22 -13.63 3.66
N GLY A 341 -25.84 -14.86 4.01
CA GLY A 341 -24.45 -15.27 4.26
C GLY A 341 -23.95 -15.05 5.70
N THR A 342 -24.27 -15.98 6.61
CA THR A 342 -23.71 -15.98 7.99
C THR A 342 -22.73 -17.13 8.17
N GLY A 343 -21.47 -16.79 8.46
CA GLY A 343 -20.34 -17.72 8.56
C GLY A 343 -19.14 -17.20 7.74
N ALA A 344 -17.98 -17.79 7.97
CA ALA A 344 -16.74 -17.37 7.35
C ALA A 344 -16.63 -17.88 5.90
N VAL A 345 -16.26 -16.98 4.99
CA VAL A 345 -16.11 -17.19 3.54
C VAL A 345 -14.83 -17.96 3.25
N VAL A 346 -14.91 -19.04 2.48
CA VAL A 346 -13.73 -19.81 2.07
C VAL A 346 -13.02 -19.15 0.88
N PHE A 347 -11.70 -18.95 1.02
CA PHE A 347 -10.83 -18.42 -0.02
C PHE A 347 -9.60 -19.29 -0.27
N ARG A 348 -8.94 -19.07 -1.41
CA ARG A 348 -7.56 -19.50 -1.67
C ARG A 348 -6.72 -18.31 -2.13
N SER A 349 -5.43 -18.40 -1.88
CA SER A 349 -4.41 -17.49 -2.41
C SER A 349 -3.14 -18.27 -2.77
N ASN A 350 -2.13 -17.58 -3.31
CA ASN A 350 -0.89 -18.19 -3.76
C ASN A 350 0.37 -17.36 -3.40
N PRO A 351 0.51 -16.91 -2.14
CA PRO A 351 1.55 -15.96 -1.74
C PRO A 351 2.94 -16.49 -2.02
N TYR A 352 3.75 -15.68 -2.70
CA TYR A 352 5.08 -16.05 -3.19
C TYR A 352 5.15 -17.40 -3.95
N GLY A 353 4.04 -17.83 -4.57
CA GLY A 353 3.91 -19.10 -5.29
C GLY A 353 3.61 -20.33 -4.42
N ARG A 354 3.08 -20.14 -3.20
CA ARG A 354 2.65 -21.22 -2.29
C ARG A 354 1.12 -21.27 -2.21
N PRO A 355 0.46 -22.36 -2.64
CA PRO A 355 -1.00 -22.43 -2.61
C PRO A 355 -1.54 -22.60 -1.17
N LEU A 356 -2.18 -21.55 -0.67
CA LEU A 356 -2.88 -21.52 0.62
C LEU A 356 -4.40 -21.53 0.41
N TRP A 357 -5.12 -21.95 1.45
CA TRP A 357 -6.56 -21.75 1.57
C TRP A 357 -6.96 -21.43 3.00
N GLY A 358 -8.06 -20.71 3.18
CA GLY A 358 -8.47 -20.22 4.48
C GLY A 358 -9.91 -19.75 4.51
N VAL A 359 -10.24 -19.07 5.61
CA VAL A 359 -11.55 -18.48 5.86
C VAL A 359 -11.40 -17.08 6.46
N PHE A 360 -12.23 -16.15 6.00
CA PHE A 360 -12.40 -14.82 6.57
C PHE A 360 -13.87 -14.51 6.88
N GLU A 361 -14.13 -13.67 7.87
CA GLU A 361 -15.46 -13.12 8.12
C GLU A 361 -15.63 -11.74 7.46
N VAL A 362 -16.86 -11.42 7.07
CA VAL A 362 -17.23 -10.11 6.52
C VAL A 362 -18.26 -9.48 7.44
N GLN A 363 -17.97 -8.27 7.95
CA GLN A 363 -18.87 -7.56 8.87
C GLN A 363 -19.27 -6.22 8.29
N ALA A 364 -20.56 -6.05 7.98
CA ALA A 364 -21.13 -4.81 7.45
C ALA A 364 -21.66 -3.91 8.59
N LEU A 365 -20.98 -2.78 8.83
CA LEU A 365 -21.38 -1.82 9.85
C LEU A 365 -22.40 -0.81 9.28
N VAL A 366 -23.67 -1.17 9.38
CA VAL A 366 -24.80 -0.29 9.02
C VAL A 366 -25.25 0.55 10.22
N PRO A 367 -25.64 1.83 10.04
CA PRO A 367 -25.84 2.57 8.79
C PRO A 367 -24.58 3.26 8.23
N ALA A 368 -23.40 3.01 8.79
CA ALA A 368 -22.15 3.69 8.43
C ALA A 368 -21.65 3.32 7.03
N GLY A 369 -21.81 2.07 6.58
CA GLY A 369 -21.32 1.63 5.26
C GLY A 369 -19.87 1.14 5.26
N GLU A 370 -19.30 0.90 6.43
CA GLU A 370 -17.99 0.25 6.58
C GLU A 370 -18.17 -1.27 6.41
N ILE A 371 -17.18 -1.90 5.77
CA ILE A 371 -17.04 -3.37 5.75
C ILE A 371 -15.71 -3.67 6.41
N HIS A 372 -15.71 -4.57 7.39
CA HIS A 372 -14.49 -5.22 7.88
C HIS A 372 -14.36 -6.60 7.26
N VAL A 373 -13.11 -7.01 7.03
CA VAL A 373 -12.75 -8.33 6.52
C VAL A 373 -11.68 -8.88 7.46
N ASP A 374 -12.04 -9.87 8.27
CA ASP A 374 -11.20 -10.41 9.34
C ASP A 374 -10.79 -11.84 9.02
N LEU A 375 -9.49 -12.11 8.91
CA LEU A 375 -8.97 -13.48 8.76
C LEU A 375 -9.32 -14.31 10.01
N VAL A 376 -10.01 -15.44 9.80
CA VAL A 376 -10.28 -16.43 10.86
C VAL A 376 -9.14 -17.45 10.94
N MET A 377 -8.73 -18.00 9.78
CA MET A 377 -7.52 -18.84 9.65
C MET A 377 -7.14 -19.04 8.19
N TYR A 378 -5.87 -19.38 7.92
CA TYR A 378 -5.44 -20.03 6.68
C TYR A 378 -4.54 -21.24 6.97
N THR A 379 -4.34 -22.09 5.97
CA THR A 379 -3.42 -23.23 6.00
C THR A 379 -3.00 -23.65 4.59
N GLU A 380 -2.07 -24.60 4.46
CA GLU A 380 -1.66 -25.16 3.17
C GLU A 380 -2.77 -26.05 2.60
N MET A 381 -2.96 -26.09 1.28
CA MET A 381 -4.11 -26.79 0.65
C MET A 381 -4.15 -28.33 0.85
N ASP A 382 -3.13 -28.93 1.50
CA ASP A 382 -3.13 -30.34 1.92
C ASP A 382 -3.72 -30.57 3.33
N LYS A 383 -4.06 -29.50 4.05
CA LYS A 383 -4.59 -29.53 5.43
C LYS A 383 -6.05 -29.05 5.48
N PRO A 384 -6.88 -29.60 6.39
CA PRO A 384 -8.28 -29.17 6.51
C PRO A 384 -8.40 -27.77 7.12
N ILE A 385 -9.36 -27.00 6.62
CA ILE A 385 -9.90 -25.84 7.34
C ILE A 385 -10.85 -26.36 8.43
N VAL A 386 -10.70 -25.85 9.65
CA VAL A 386 -11.57 -26.15 10.80
C VAL A 386 -11.93 -24.81 11.44
N VAL A 387 -13.15 -24.32 11.23
CA VAL A 387 -13.54 -23.00 11.76
C VAL A 387 -13.57 -23.09 13.28
N PRO A 388 -12.84 -22.24 14.02
CA PRO A 388 -12.83 -22.26 15.48
C PRO A 388 -14.25 -22.14 16.06
N SER A 389 -14.52 -22.90 17.11
CA SER A 389 -15.65 -22.61 18.00
C SER A 389 -15.20 -21.62 19.09
N PRO A 390 -16.03 -20.64 19.46
CA PRO A 390 -15.72 -19.67 20.53
C PRO A 390 -15.77 -20.28 21.94
#